data_AF-A0A5B1R191-F1
#
_entry.id   AF-A0A5B1R191-F1
#
_cell.length_a   1.000
_cell.length_b   1.000
_cell.length_c   1.000
_cell.angle_alpha   90.00
_cell.angle_beta   90.00
_cell.angle_gamma   90.00
#
_symmetry.space_group_name_H-M   'P 1'
#
loop_
_entity.id
_entity.type
_entity.pdbx_description
1 polymer ?
#
loop_
_entity_poly.entity_id
_entity_poly.type
_entity_poly.pdbx_seq_one_letter_code
_entity_poly.pdbx_strand_id
1 'polypeptide(L)'
;MAATGRKAERVFIVGGGCTAFIKPRATRETSDMGLEAATKALLDAGITYDAVEAAFVGYCYGDSTSGQAALYNLGLTSIPITNVNNNCSTGSTALFHAATLIRGGLADCTLALGFERMMPGSLGSMWKDRANPMRPLSAATQAAEQRLGENHGPGAPRQFSNAAREYFERYGGGKGTLAKIAAKNHKHSVNNPYSQFRNGWTEEQVLAAPQITNELTKYMCSPTSDGAACCILASEAFVHAHGLENQAIEIVAQGLQTDTPDAFAGDDAMNVVGYGMSKRCADTVFAQAGASRDEVGVVELHDCFAANELVTYGALGLCPLEDAWKFAERGDNTYGGKYVVNPSGGLEAKGHPLGATGLGMHFYIAMQLRNCTPL
;
A
#
# COMPACT_ATOMS: atom_id res chain seq x y z
N MET A 1 37.23 16.08 -8.00
CA MET A 1 36.70 15.16 -9.01
C MET A 1 35.30 15.61 -9.34
N ALA A 2 35.05 16.04 -10.57
CA ALA A 2 33.72 16.46 -11.00
C ALA A 2 32.78 15.24 -10.88
N ALA A 3 31.68 15.39 -10.13
CA ALA A 3 30.58 14.46 -10.22
C ALA A 3 30.14 14.43 -11.68
N THR A 4 30.37 13.33 -12.37
CA THR A 4 29.83 13.12 -13.70
C THR A 4 28.32 13.30 -13.57
N GLY A 5 27.77 14.33 -14.21
CA GLY A 5 26.34 14.64 -14.23
C GLY A 5 25.56 13.59 -15.00
N ARG A 6 25.62 12.33 -14.56
CA ARG A 6 24.80 11.25 -15.10
C ARG A 6 23.36 11.57 -14.74
N LYS A 7 22.57 11.88 -15.75
CA LYS A 7 21.11 11.94 -15.63
C LYS A 7 20.65 10.58 -15.12
N ALA A 8 19.82 10.56 -14.08
CA ALA A 8 19.27 9.31 -13.57
C ALA A 8 18.44 8.63 -14.68
N GLU A 9 18.52 7.30 -14.77
CA GLU A 9 17.73 6.54 -15.74
C GLU A 9 16.24 6.67 -15.46
N ARG A 10 15.43 6.72 -16.53
CA ARG A 10 13.97 6.61 -16.42
C ARG A 10 13.60 5.17 -16.10
N VAL A 11 12.56 4.99 -15.29
CA VAL A 11 12.10 3.67 -14.86
C VAL A 11 10.63 3.52 -15.16
N PHE A 12 10.27 2.37 -15.72
CA PHE A 12 8.91 2.06 -16.14
C PHE A 12 8.44 0.77 -15.48
N ILE A 13 7.18 0.73 -15.06
CA ILE A 13 6.48 -0.52 -14.81
C ILE A 13 6.02 -1.05 -16.18
N VAL A 14 6.58 -2.17 -16.60
CA VAL A 14 6.27 -2.80 -17.90
C VAL A 14 5.40 -4.04 -17.76
N GLY A 15 5.34 -4.65 -16.58
CA GLY A 15 4.48 -5.79 -16.29
C GLY A 15 3.93 -5.76 -14.87
N GLY A 16 2.70 -6.23 -14.68
CA GLY A 16 2.05 -6.35 -13.38
C GLY A 16 1.28 -7.65 -13.23
N GLY A 17 1.32 -8.23 -12.04
CA GLY A 17 0.61 -9.47 -11.73
C GLY A 17 0.14 -9.50 -10.29
N CYS A 18 -1.06 -10.02 -10.06
CA CYS A 18 -1.65 -10.13 -8.73
C CYS A 18 -2.40 -11.46 -8.60
N THR A 19 -2.36 -12.06 -7.41
CA THR A 19 -3.31 -13.13 -7.04
C THR A 19 -4.60 -12.52 -6.55
N ALA A 20 -5.69 -13.29 -6.54
CA ALA A 20 -6.81 -12.89 -5.69
C ALA A 20 -6.33 -12.84 -4.23
N PHE A 21 -6.71 -11.80 -3.52
CA PHE A 21 -6.48 -11.72 -2.08
C PHE A 21 -7.61 -12.46 -1.39
N ILE A 22 -7.25 -13.43 -0.57
CA ILE A 22 -8.21 -14.39 -0.02
C ILE A 22 -8.12 -14.42 1.50
N LYS A 23 -9.24 -14.77 2.13
CA LYS A 23 -9.27 -14.97 3.58
C LYS A 23 -8.24 -16.04 3.97
N PRO A 24 -7.41 -15.80 5.00
CA PRO A 24 -6.45 -16.79 5.47
C PRO A 24 -7.14 -18.06 5.91
N ARG A 25 -6.90 -19.13 5.18
CA ARG A 25 -7.45 -20.47 5.44
C ARG A 25 -6.38 -21.56 5.39
N ALA A 26 -5.12 -21.16 5.31
CA ALA A 26 -3.98 -22.07 5.16
C ALA A 26 -4.12 -23.01 3.93
N THR A 27 -4.75 -22.52 2.87
CA THR A 27 -5.02 -23.31 1.65
C THR A 27 -3.98 -23.13 0.54
N ARG A 28 -3.08 -22.16 0.69
CA ARG A 28 -2.04 -21.82 -0.28
C ARG A 28 -0.72 -21.57 0.42
N GLU A 29 0.37 -21.93 -0.25
CA GLU A 29 1.73 -21.62 0.18
C GLU A 29 2.21 -20.30 -0.44
N THR A 30 3.16 -19.62 0.24
CA THR A 30 3.73 -18.36 -0.25
C THR A 30 4.48 -18.54 -1.57
N SER A 31 5.13 -19.68 -1.77
CA SER A 31 5.80 -20.03 -3.02
C SER A 31 4.84 -20.10 -4.21
N ASP A 32 3.64 -20.67 -4.00
CA ASP A 32 2.65 -20.84 -5.06
C ASP A 32 2.00 -19.51 -5.44
N MET A 33 1.70 -18.68 -4.44
CA MET A 33 1.17 -17.33 -4.66
C MET A 33 2.22 -16.44 -5.34
N GLY A 34 3.47 -16.51 -4.88
CA GLY A 34 4.58 -15.77 -5.47
C GLY A 34 4.83 -16.16 -6.93
N LEU A 35 4.85 -17.46 -7.22
CA LEU A 35 4.94 -17.98 -8.59
C LEU A 35 3.80 -17.44 -9.46
N GLU A 36 2.54 -17.55 -9.02
CA GLU A 36 1.39 -17.06 -9.78
C GLU A 36 1.49 -15.57 -10.10
N ALA A 37 1.81 -14.73 -9.10
CA ALA A 37 1.91 -13.28 -9.30
C ALA A 37 3.06 -12.92 -10.24
N ALA A 38 4.23 -13.54 -10.06
CA ALA A 38 5.39 -13.28 -10.90
C ALA A 38 5.21 -13.79 -12.34
N THR A 39 4.61 -14.97 -12.52
CA THR A 39 4.26 -15.48 -13.86
C THR A 39 3.29 -14.53 -14.55
N LYS A 40 2.24 -14.05 -13.88
CA LYS A 40 1.32 -13.05 -14.45
C LYS A 40 2.04 -11.77 -14.86
N ALA A 41 2.95 -11.26 -14.02
CA ALA A 41 3.70 -10.04 -14.31
C ALA A 41 4.67 -10.20 -15.50
N LEU A 42 5.34 -11.35 -15.61
CA LEU A 42 6.21 -11.68 -16.75
C LEU A 42 5.41 -11.83 -18.05
N LEU A 43 4.24 -12.48 -17.99
CA LEU A 43 3.33 -12.61 -19.12
C LEU A 43 2.79 -11.25 -19.57
N ASP A 44 2.39 -10.38 -18.64
CA ASP A 44 1.96 -9.01 -18.93
C ASP A 44 3.12 -8.18 -19.53
N ALA A 45 4.35 -8.38 -19.07
CA ALA A 45 5.54 -7.75 -19.66
C ALA A 45 5.96 -8.32 -21.03
N GLY A 46 5.46 -9.51 -21.43
CA GLY A 46 5.88 -10.17 -22.66
C GLY A 46 7.33 -10.69 -22.65
N ILE A 47 7.91 -10.94 -21.46
CA ILE A 47 9.31 -11.40 -21.31
C ILE A 47 9.39 -12.70 -20.51
N THR A 48 10.55 -13.38 -20.57
CA THR A 48 10.84 -14.51 -19.69
C THR A 48 11.64 -14.08 -18.47
N TYR A 49 11.71 -14.96 -17.47
CA TYR A 49 12.48 -14.69 -16.25
C TYR A 49 14.00 -14.53 -16.52
N ASP A 50 14.50 -15.05 -17.63
CA ASP A 50 15.92 -14.90 -18.05
C ASP A 50 16.32 -13.45 -18.32
N ALA A 51 15.35 -12.56 -18.61
CA ALA A 51 15.61 -11.14 -18.84
C ALA A 51 15.73 -10.34 -17.53
N VAL A 52 15.34 -10.90 -16.39
CA VAL A 52 15.42 -10.22 -15.09
C VAL A 52 16.85 -10.29 -14.58
N GLU A 53 17.39 -9.16 -14.13
CA GLU A 53 18.79 -9.06 -13.67
C GLU A 53 18.90 -8.97 -12.14
N ALA A 54 17.83 -8.59 -11.45
CA ALA A 54 17.76 -8.56 -9.99
C ALA A 54 16.32 -8.66 -9.50
N ALA A 55 16.13 -9.26 -8.32
CA ALA A 55 14.84 -9.33 -7.66
C ALA A 55 14.87 -8.80 -6.22
N PHE A 56 13.83 -8.06 -5.85
CA PHE A 56 13.56 -7.63 -4.49
C PHE A 56 12.22 -8.25 -4.05
N VAL A 57 12.26 -9.02 -2.97
CA VAL A 57 11.11 -9.82 -2.52
C VAL A 57 10.67 -9.43 -1.13
N GLY A 58 9.44 -8.95 -1.01
CA GLY A 58 8.86 -8.42 0.21
C GLY A 58 7.93 -9.41 0.93
N TYR A 59 8.22 -9.73 2.20
CA TYR A 59 7.31 -10.46 3.08
C TYR A 59 7.57 -10.13 4.55
N CYS A 60 6.54 -10.18 5.40
CA CYS A 60 6.70 -10.01 6.85
C CYS A 60 6.78 -11.33 7.60
N TYR A 61 6.04 -12.35 7.16
CA TYR A 61 5.94 -13.65 7.81
C TYR A 61 6.45 -14.75 6.90
N GLY A 62 7.65 -15.22 7.20
CA GLY A 62 8.33 -16.31 6.51
C GLY A 62 9.74 -16.41 7.04
N ASP A 63 10.35 -17.58 6.89
CA ASP A 63 11.76 -17.73 7.23
C ASP A 63 12.62 -16.97 6.23
N SER A 64 13.88 -16.72 6.62
CA SER A 64 14.87 -16.16 5.70
C SER A 64 14.90 -16.97 4.41
N THR A 65 15.08 -16.28 3.28
CA THR A 65 15.11 -16.85 1.93
C THR A 65 13.78 -17.35 1.35
N SER A 66 12.65 -16.96 1.95
CA SER A 66 11.32 -17.26 1.38
C SER A 66 11.13 -16.68 -0.02
N GLY A 67 11.80 -15.56 -0.35
CA GLY A 67 11.74 -14.97 -1.70
C GLY A 67 12.46 -15.81 -2.76
N GLN A 68 13.60 -16.42 -2.42
CA GLN A 68 14.27 -17.40 -3.27
C GLN A 68 13.34 -18.58 -3.54
N ALA A 69 12.75 -19.14 -2.49
CA ALA A 69 11.81 -20.26 -2.62
C ALA A 69 10.62 -19.91 -3.54
N ALA A 70 10.11 -18.68 -3.49
CA ALA A 70 9.03 -18.23 -4.35
C ALA A 70 9.43 -18.06 -5.83
N LEU A 71 10.66 -17.64 -6.12
CA LEU A 71 11.12 -17.37 -7.49
C LEU A 71 11.82 -18.57 -8.15
N TYR A 72 12.35 -19.53 -7.39
CA TYR A 72 13.08 -20.68 -7.95
C TYR A 72 12.22 -21.58 -8.85
N ASN A 73 10.89 -21.53 -8.70
CA ASN A 73 9.97 -22.21 -9.61
C ASN A 73 9.85 -21.53 -11.00
N LEU A 74 10.30 -20.28 -11.16
CA LEU A 74 10.44 -19.62 -12.47
C LEU A 74 11.76 -19.98 -13.15
N GLY A 75 12.82 -20.18 -12.36
CA GLY A 75 14.15 -20.53 -12.85
C GLY A 75 15.26 -20.24 -11.86
N LEU A 76 16.44 -20.81 -12.10
CA LEU A 76 17.65 -20.64 -11.30
C LEU A 76 18.73 -19.86 -12.10
N THR A 77 18.46 -18.59 -12.36
CA THR A 77 19.22 -17.73 -13.30
C THR A 77 20.45 -17.06 -12.69
N SER A 78 20.83 -17.39 -11.45
CA SER A 78 21.94 -16.78 -10.67
C SER A 78 21.80 -15.29 -10.32
N ILE A 79 20.64 -14.69 -10.60
CA ILE A 79 20.39 -13.28 -10.29
C ILE A 79 20.42 -13.04 -8.76
N PRO A 80 20.83 -11.84 -8.30
CA PRO A 80 20.67 -11.45 -6.91
C PRO A 80 19.18 -11.37 -6.52
N ILE A 81 18.82 -12.06 -5.43
CA ILE A 81 17.49 -12.01 -4.82
C ILE A 81 17.64 -11.48 -3.39
N THR A 82 17.10 -10.29 -3.13
CA THR A 82 17.15 -9.65 -1.81
C THR A 82 15.78 -9.67 -1.15
N ASN A 83 15.69 -10.24 0.05
CA ASN A 83 14.47 -10.27 0.85
C ASN A 83 14.38 -9.00 1.69
N VAL A 84 13.24 -8.30 1.65
CA VAL A 84 13.02 -7.04 2.38
C VAL A 84 11.74 -7.10 3.21
N ASN A 85 11.70 -6.33 4.31
CA ASN A 85 10.49 -6.16 5.11
C ASN A 85 10.47 -4.75 5.73
N ASN A 86 9.28 -4.17 5.81
CA ASN A 86 9.01 -2.87 6.40
C ASN A 86 7.52 -2.76 6.82
N ASN A 87 7.03 -3.76 7.56
CA ASN A 87 5.61 -3.95 7.90
C ASN A 87 4.69 -3.79 6.67
N CYS A 88 3.60 -3.02 6.79
CA CYS A 88 2.58 -2.86 5.76
C CYS A 88 3.10 -2.18 4.46
N SER A 89 4.29 -1.57 4.50
CA SER A 89 4.94 -0.92 3.35
C SER A 89 5.91 -1.84 2.58
N THR A 90 6.07 -3.08 3.01
CA THR A 90 7.04 -4.06 2.49
C THR A 90 7.03 -4.18 0.96
N GLY A 91 5.86 -4.27 0.34
CA GLY A 91 5.77 -4.35 -1.13
C GLY A 91 6.29 -3.10 -1.83
N SER A 92 5.96 -1.91 -1.31
CA SER A 92 6.47 -0.64 -1.83
C SER A 92 7.98 -0.48 -1.58
N THR A 93 8.51 -1.04 -0.48
CA THR A 93 9.96 -1.13 -0.24
C THR A 93 10.66 -1.99 -1.29
N ALA A 94 10.08 -3.14 -1.66
CA ALA A 94 10.61 -3.96 -2.74
C ALA A 94 10.65 -3.20 -4.08
N LEU A 95 9.54 -2.54 -4.45
CA LEU A 95 9.48 -1.69 -5.65
C LEU A 95 10.51 -0.56 -5.61
N PHE A 96 10.62 0.15 -4.49
CA PHE A 96 11.55 1.27 -4.32
C PHE A 96 12.99 0.85 -4.61
N HIS A 97 13.43 -0.29 -4.09
CA HIS A 97 14.78 -0.80 -4.33
C HIS A 97 14.98 -1.30 -5.76
N ALA A 98 13.99 -2.00 -6.33
CA ALA A 98 14.03 -2.46 -7.72
C ALA A 98 14.14 -1.28 -8.70
N ALA A 99 13.37 -0.22 -8.49
CA ALA A 99 13.45 1.01 -9.27
C ALA A 99 14.76 1.77 -9.03
N THR A 100 15.26 1.81 -7.79
CA THR A 100 16.53 2.50 -7.46
C THR A 100 17.71 1.88 -8.19
N LEU A 101 17.73 0.54 -8.34
CA LEU A 101 18.79 -0.15 -9.09
C LEU A 101 18.82 0.27 -10.56
N ILE A 102 17.64 0.38 -11.20
CA ILE A 102 17.51 0.86 -12.58
C ILE A 102 17.90 2.34 -12.68
N ARG A 103 17.38 3.22 -11.80
CA ARG A 103 17.74 4.66 -11.78
C ARG A 103 19.25 4.88 -11.67
N GLY A 104 19.95 3.99 -10.97
CA GLY A 104 21.40 4.01 -10.81
C GLY A 104 22.18 3.48 -12.01
N GLY A 105 21.51 2.96 -13.05
CA GLY A 105 22.13 2.32 -14.21
C GLY A 105 22.83 1.00 -13.89
N LEU A 106 22.37 0.30 -12.83
CA LEU A 106 22.95 -0.97 -12.38
C LEU A 106 22.19 -2.20 -12.89
N ALA A 107 20.98 -1.99 -13.43
CA ALA A 107 20.18 -3.03 -14.08
C ALA A 107 19.24 -2.38 -15.11
N ASP A 108 18.89 -3.12 -16.14
CA ASP A 108 17.94 -2.73 -17.18
C ASP A 108 16.55 -3.34 -16.98
N CYS A 109 16.46 -4.49 -16.30
CA CYS A 109 15.19 -5.13 -15.96
C CYS A 109 15.24 -5.76 -14.55
N THR A 110 14.32 -5.36 -13.68
CA THR A 110 14.22 -5.84 -12.30
C THR A 110 12.83 -6.32 -11.95
N LEU A 111 12.76 -7.19 -10.95
CA LEU A 111 11.52 -7.78 -10.45
C LEU A 111 11.27 -7.37 -9.00
N ALA A 112 10.09 -6.83 -8.71
CA ALA A 112 9.62 -6.61 -7.35
C ALA A 112 8.45 -7.53 -7.06
N LEU A 113 8.65 -8.50 -6.16
CA LEU A 113 7.62 -9.45 -5.73
C LEU A 113 7.28 -9.19 -4.27
N GLY A 114 6.03 -9.38 -3.90
CA GLY A 114 5.61 -9.37 -2.51
C GLY A 114 4.50 -10.37 -2.28
N PHE A 115 4.53 -11.01 -1.12
CA PHE A 115 3.52 -11.99 -0.73
C PHE A 115 3.32 -12.00 0.78
N GLU A 116 2.17 -12.52 1.21
CA GLU A 116 1.93 -12.82 2.61
C GLU A 116 1.03 -14.05 2.74
N ARG A 117 1.34 -14.89 3.73
CA ARG A 117 0.42 -15.90 4.25
C ARG A 117 0.17 -15.57 5.71
N MET A 118 -1.03 -15.07 6.00
CA MET A 118 -1.41 -14.53 7.29
C MET A 118 -2.20 -15.54 8.12
N MET A 119 -2.60 -15.12 9.33
CA MET A 119 -3.53 -15.85 10.17
C MET A 119 -4.88 -15.11 10.24
N PRO A 120 -6.00 -15.83 10.46
CA PRO A 120 -7.28 -15.18 10.75
C PRO A 120 -7.20 -14.34 12.03
N GLY A 121 -7.83 -13.15 12.01
CA GLY A 121 -7.94 -12.28 13.18
C GLY A 121 -6.98 -11.09 13.13
N SER A 122 -6.91 -10.33 14.23
CA SER A 122 -6.01 -9.17 14.31
C SER A 122 -4.54 -9.59 14.30
N LEU A 123 -3.70 -8.74 13.71
CA LEU A 123 -2.25 -8.87 13.83
C LEU A 123 -1.81 -8.86 15.30
N GLY A 124 -0.83 -9.71 15.59
CA GLY A 124 -0.19 -9.82 16.90
C GLY A 124 1.33 -9.98 16.77
N SER A 125 2.03 -9.94 17.91
CA SER A 125 3.47 -10.18 17.93
C SER A 125 3.74 -11.68 17.73
N MET A 126 4.42 -12.02 16.64
CA MET A 126 4.86 -13.40 16.37
C MET A 126 5.97 -13.84 17.34
N TRP A 127 6.88 -12.93 17.65
CA TRP A 127 8.00 -13.20 18.54
C TRP A 127 7.78 -12.52 19.89
N LYS A 128 7.79 -13.32 20.96
CA LYS A 128 7.47 -12.90 22.34
C LYS A 128 8.68 -12.88 23.27
N ASP A 129 9.83 -13.32 22.78
CA ASP A 129 11.10 -13.50 23.48
C ASP A 129 12.07 -12.31 23.30
N ARG A 130 11.63 -11.25 22.61
CA ARG A 130 12.45 -10.07 22.27
C ARG A 130 11.64 -8.79 22.28
N ALA A 131 12.34 -7.65 22.25
CA ALA A 131 11.71 -6.34 22.22
C ALA A 131 10.84 -6.16 20.96
N ASN A 132 9.60 -5.72 21.16
CA ASN A 132 8.69 -5.41 20.06
C ASN A 132 9.07 -4.05 19.43
N PRO A 133 9.36 -3.97 18.11
CA PRO A 133 9.67 -2.71 17.44
C PRO A 133 8.58 -1.64 17.56
N MET A 134 7.32 -2.06 17.72
CA MET A 134 6.17 -1.15 17.87
C MET A 134 6.02 -0.60 19.29
N ARG A 135 6.83 -1.03 20.26
CA ARG A 135 6.71 -0.60 21.66
C ARG A 135 6.74 0.93 21.83
N PRO A 136 7.62 1.70 21.16
CA PRO A 136 7.62 3.16 21.27
C PRO A 136 6.31 3.79 20.77
N LEU A 137 5.79 3.33 19.62
CA LEU A 137 4.52 3.81 19.08
C LEU A 137 3.33 3.42 19.98
N SER A 138 3.34 2.22 20.56
CA SER A 138 2.35 1.82 21.55
C SER A 138 2.37 2.70 22.80
N ALA A 139 3.54 3.14 23.26
CA ALA A 139 3.66 4.09 24.37
C ALA A 139 3.12 5.48 24.00
N ALA A 140 3.45 5.98 22.81
CA ALA A 140 2.91 7.25 22.29
C ALA A 140 1.38 7.20 22.14
N THR A 141 0.84 6.04 21.74
CA THR A 141 -0.61 5.80 21.66
C THR A 141 -1.27 5.92 23.04
N GLN A 142 -0.68 5.31 24.07
CA GLN A 142 -1.19 5.40 25.44
C GLN A 142 -1.10 6.81 26.00
N ALA A 143 -0.04 7.56 25.67
CA ALA A 143 0.08 8.97 26.03
C ALA A 143 -1.03 9.81 25.38
N ALA A 144 -1.32 9.61 24.09
CA ALA A 144 -2.40 10.31 23.40
C ALA A 144 -3.78 10.04 24.04
N GLU A 145 -4.03 8.83 24.52
CA GLU A 145 -5.29 8.45 25.18
C GLU A 145 -5.53 9.14 26.52
N GLN A 146 -4.48 9.61 27.20
CA GLN A 146 -4.65 10.42 28.41
C GLN A 146 -5.40 11.72 28.12
N ARG A 147 -5.30 12.22 26.88
CA ARG A 147 -6.00 13.42 26.40
C ARG A 147 -7.28 13.11 25.64
N LEU A 148 -7.27 12.08 24.78
CA LEU A 148 -8.39 11.71 23.90
C LEU A 148 -9.47 10.85 24.60
N GLY A 149 -9.18 10.36 25.80
CA GLY A 149 -10.03 9.43 26.55
C GLY A 149 -9.68 7.96 26.29
N GLU A 150 -10.18 7.10 27.18
CA GLU A 150 -9.92 5.66 27.11
C GLU A 150 -10.49 5.03 25.82
N ASN A 151 -9.67 4.25 25.14
CA ASN A 151 -10.06 3.48 23.95
C ASN A 151 -9.82 1.96 24.18
N HIS A 152 -10.43 1.13 23.34
CA HIS A 152 -10.41 -0.32 23.43
C HIS A 152 -10.11 -0.97 22.08
N GLY A 153 -10.01 -2.30 22.08
CA GLY A 153 -9.78 -3.11 20.88
C GLY A 153 -8.30 -3.42 20.61
N PRO A 154 -8.00 -4.09 19.49
CA PRO A 154 -6.63 -4.47 19.12
C PRO A 154 -5.71 -3.27 18.85
N GLY A 155 -4.39 -3.46 18.96
CA GLY A 155 -3.40 -2.37 18.91
C GLY A 155 -3.50 -1.47 17.68
N ALA A 156 -3.39 -2.05 16.46
CA ALA A 156 -3.47 -1.29 15.21
C ALA A 156 -4.79 -0.50 15.07
N PRO A 157 -6.00 -1.11 15.10
CA PRO A 157 -7.24 -0.34 14.97
C PRO A 157 -7.38 0.72 16.07
N ARG A 158 -6.92 0.46 17.29
CA ARG A 158 -6.94 1.43 18.40
C ARG A 158 -6.10 2.68 18.09
N GLN A 159 -4.91 2.51 17.50
CA GLN A 159 -4.05 3.63 17.07
C GLN A 159 -4.75 4.54 16.05
N PHE A 160 -5.27 3.96 14.97
CA PHE A 160 -5.95 4.73 13.93
C PHE A 160 -7.28 5.32 14.41
N SER A 161 -7.98 4.63 15.32
CA SER A 161 -9.16 5.17 15.99
C SER A 161 -8.85 6.43 16.81
N ASN A 162 -7.69 6.48 17.49
CA ASN A 162 -7.26 7.68 18.21
C ASN A 162 -6.92 8.83 17.25
N ALA A 163 -6.29 8.53 16.10
CA ALA A 163 -6.02 9.52 15.07
C ALA A 163 -7.31 10.14 14.50
N ALA A 164 -8.34 9.33 14.23
CA ALA A 164 -9.64 9.83 13.80
C ALA A 164 -10.33 10.66 14.90
N ARG A 165 -10.28 10.20 16.16
CA ARG A 165 -10.83 10.93 17.29
C ARG A 165 -10.22 12.33 17.41
N GLU A 166 -8.90 12.40 17.36
CA GLU A 166 -8.14 13.65 17.37
C GLU A 166 -8.52 14.56 16.19
N TYR A 167 -8.64 14.00 14.98
CA TYR A 167 -9.09 14.74 13.81
C TYR A 167 -10.49 15.36 14.05
N PHE A 168 -11.44 14.59 14.56
CA PHE A 168 -12.82 15.05 14.79
C PHE A 168 -12.89 16.15 15.85
N GLU A 169 -12.12 16.05 16.93
CA GLU A 169 -12.06 17.08 17.97
C GLU A 169 -11.53 18.42 17.42
N ARG A 170 -10.63 18.38 16.44
CA ARG A 170 -10.02 19.58 15.84
C ARG A 170 -10.84 20.17 14.69
N TYR A 171 -11.42 19.34 13.83
CA TYR A 171 -11.92 19.78 12.52
C TYR A 171 -13.38 19.42 12.22
N GLY A 172 -14.02 18.62 13.09
CA GLY A 172 -15.37 18.10 12.87
C GLY A 172 -15.38 16.83 12.01
N GLY A 173 -16.57 16.44 11.55
CA GLY A 173 -16.84 15.10 11.01
C GLY A 173 -17.22 14.12 12.13
N GLY A 174 -17.12 12.82 11.85
CA GLY A 174 -17.37 11.78 12.84
C GLY A 174 -17.44 10.39 12.22
N LYS A 175 -17.99 9.42 12.96
CA LYS A 175 -18.15 8.03 12.48
C LYS A 175 -18.91 7.91 11.17
N GLY A 176 -19.88 8.79 10.90
CA GLY A 176 -20.61 8.84 9.63
C GLY A 176 -19.66 9.05 8.43
N THR A 177 -18.69 9.96 8.58
CA THR A 177 -17.66 10.19 7.56
C THR A 177 -16.79 8.95 7.35
N LEU A 178 -16.39 8.24 8.42
CA LEU A 178 -15.64 6.99 8.28
C LEU A 178 -16.47 5.90 7.58
N ALA A 179 -17.76 5.82 7.90
CA ALA A 179 -18.67 4.87 7.26
C ALA A 179 -18.81 5.13 5.77
N LYS A 180 -18.87 6.40 5.37
CA LYS A 180 -18.91 6.84 3.98
C LYS A 180 -17.65 6.49 3.21
N ILE A 181 -16.48 6.70 3.82
CA ILE A 181 -15.18 6.28 3.25
C ILE A 181 -15.17 4.76 3.02
N ALA A 182 -15.53 3.98 4.04
CA ALA A 182 -15.56 2.53 3.93
C ALA A 182 -16.58 2.03 2.91
N ALA A 183 -17.81 2.56 2.92
CA ALA A 183 -18.84 2.20 1.94
C ALA A 183 -18.38 2.49 0.50
N LYS A 184 -17.65 3.59 0.28
CA LYS A 184 -17.02 3.90 -1.01
C LYS A 184 -15.99 2.84 -1.41
N ASN A 185 -15.10 2.44 -0.51
CA ASN A 185 -14.13 1.37 -0.75
C ASN A 185 -14.81 0.03 -1.09
N HIS A 186 -15.81 -0.37 -0.31
CA HIS A 186 -16.60 -1.59 -0.58
C HIS A 186 -17.38 -1.52 -1.90
N LYS A 187 -17.86 -0.33 -2.30
CA LYS A 187 -18.53 -0.13 -3.58
C LYS A 187 -17.55 -0.29 -4.75
N HIS A 188 -16.35 0.28 -4.64
CA HIS A 188 -15.31 0.15 -5.66
C HIS A 188 -14.85 -1.31 -5.86
N SER A 189 -14.93 -2.14 -4.81
CA SER A 189 -14.46 -3.52 -4.85
C SER A 189 -15.36 -4.51 -5.59
N VAL A 190 -16.64 -4.16 -5.84
CA VAL A 190 -17.65 -5.09 -6.38
C VAL A 190 -17.19 -5.74 -7.69
N ASN A 191 -16.58 -4.95 -8.57
CA ASN A 191 -16.10 -5.41 -9.88
C ASN A 191 -14.63 -5.83 -9.87
N ASN A 192 -13.96 -5.80 -8.72
CA ASN A 192 -12.58 -6.22 -8.61
C ASN A 192 -12.52 -7.75 -8.40
N PRO A 193 -12.04 -8.55 -9.37
CA PRO A 193 -11.94 -10.00 -9.23
C PRO A 193 -10.86 -10.46 -8.24
N TYR A 194 -9.91 -9.59 -7.91
CA TYR A 194 -8.83 -9.84 -6.97
C TYR A 194 -9.19 -9.48 -5.52
N SER A 195 -10.34 -8.84 -5.30
CA SER A 195 -10.76 -8.37 -3.97
C SER A 195 -11.31 -9.49 -3.10
N GLN A 196 -10.88 -9.55 -1.84
CA GLN A 196 -11.41 -10.50 -0.85
C GLN A 196 -12.90 -10.28 -0.57
N PHE A 197 -13.33 -9.02 -0.46
CA PHE A 197 -14.73 -8.65 -0.29
C PHE A 197 -15.24 -7.92 -1.53
N ARG A 198 -16.41 -8.36 -2.02
CA ARG A 198 -17.07 -7.80 -3.22
C ARG A 198 -18.55 -7.49 -2.95
N ASN A 199 -18.87 -7.20 -1.69
CA ASN A 199 -20.23 -7.11 -1.19
C ASN A 199 -20.90 -5.75 -1.41
N GLY A 200 -20.13 -4.65 -1.53
CA GLY A 200 -20.70 -3.32 -1.70
C GLY A 200 -21.51 -2.82 -0.51
N TRP A 201 -21.02 -3.00 0.73
CA TRP A 201 -21.74 -2.59 1.94
C TRP A 201 -22.08 -1.09 1.95
N THR A 202 -23.33 -0.79 2.30
CA THR A 202 -23.86 0.58 2.45
C THR A 202 -23.35 1.26 3.73
N GLU A 203 -23.46 2.58 3.83
CA GLU A 203 -23.06 3.35 5.01
C GLU A 203 -23.78 2.85 6.27
N GLU A 204 -25.07 2.55 6.18
CA GLU A 204 -25.88 2.02 7.28
C GLU A 204 -25.39 0.64 7.73
N GLN A 205 -25.04 -0.23 6.78
CA GLN A 205 -24.47 -1.55 7.08
C GLN A 205 -23.09 -1.45 7.72
N VAL A 206 -22.26 -0.50 7.26
CA VAL A 206 -20.95 -0.23 7.85
C VAL A 206 -21.11 0.26 9.29
N LEU A 207 -22.03 1.19 9.56
CA LEU A 207 -22.29 1.68 10.92
C LEU A 207 -22.88 0.62 11.85
N ALA A 208 -23.72 -0.28 11.33
CA ALA A 208 -24.35 -1.35 12.11
C ALA A 208 -23.42 -2.56 12.35
N ALA A 209 -22.24 -2.60 11.71
CA ALA A 209 -21.30 -3.69 11.87
C ALA A 209 -20.71 -3.74 13.29
N PRO A 210 -20.18 -4.90 13.74
CA PRO A 210 -19.62 -5.03 15.09
C PRO A 210 -18.57 -3.95 15.39
N GLN A 211 -18.71 -3.29 16.54
CA GLN A 211 -17.78 -2.27 17.02
C GLN A 211 -16.42 -2.92 17.37
N ILE A 212 -15.31 -2.31 16.92
CA ILE A 212 -13.94 -2.79 17.18
C ILE A 212 -13.21 -1.88 18.17
N THR A 213 -13.38 -0.56 18.01
CA THR A 213 -12.81 0.49 18.88
C THR A 213 -13.87 1.56 19.14
N ASN A 214 -13.51 2.66 19.80
CA ASN A 214 -14.44 3.79 19.97
C ASN A 214 -14.95 4.34 18.64
N GLU A 215 -14.12 4.45 17.59
CA GLU A 215 -14.52 5.06 16.30
C GLU A 215 -14.78 4.07 15.16
N LEU A 216 -14.23 2.85 15.23
CA LEU A 216 -14.21 1.92 14.10
C LEU A 216 -15.16 0.73 14.30
N THR A 217 -15.94 0.44 13.26
CA THR A 217 -16.67 -0.83 13.11
C THR A 217 -15.87 -1.81 12.25
N LYS A 218 -16.29 -3.08 12.24
CA LYS A 218 -15.61 -4.16 11.52
C LYS A 218 -15.40 -3.89 10.02
N TYR A 219 -16.33 -3.19 9.37
CA TYR A 219 -16.25 -2.91 7.93
C TYR A 219 -15.42 -1.65 7.59
N MET A 220 -14.97 -0.91 8.62
CA MET A 220 -13.97 0.17 8.51
C MET A 220 -12.54 -0.34 8.77
N CYS A 221 -12.34 -1.66 8.81
CA CYS A 221 -11.08 -2.32 9.10
C CYS A 221 -10.73 -3.27 7.97
N SER A 222 -9.51 -3.17 7.44
CA SER A 222 -9.00 -4.16 6.49
C SER A 222 -8.97 -5.58 7.09
N PRO A 223 -9.37 -6.61 6.32
CA PRO A 223 -9.19 -7.98 6.76
C PRO A 223 -7.73 -8.41 6.62
N THR A 224 -7.31 -9.38 7.43
CA THR A 224 -6.11 -10.15 7.09
C THR A 224 -6.39 -11.00 5.85
N SER A 225 -5.37 -11.14 5.01
CA SER A 225 -5.48 -11.76 3.68
C SER A 225 -4.21 -12.50 3.32
N ASP A 226 -4.36 -13.64 2.64
CA ASP A 226 -3.28 -14.30 1.91
C ASP A 226 -3.28 -13.76 0.48
N GLY A 227 -2.10 -13.52 -0.09
CA GLY A 227 -1.98 -13.09 -1.47
C GLY A 227 -0.57 -12.70 -1.88
N ALA A 228 -0.36 -12.51 -3.19
CA ALA A 228 0.88 -12.03 -3.77
C ALA A 228 0.63 -11.02 -4.90
N ALA A 229 1.58 -10.12 -5.10
CA ALA A 229 1.60 -9.17 -6.22
C ALA A 229 3.04 -8.95 -6.69
N CYS A 230 3.21 -8.69 -7.98
CA CYS A 230 4.51 -8.54 -8.62
C CYS A 230 4.47 -7.42 -9.66
N CYS A 231 5.57 -6.68 -9.77
CA CYS A 231 5.81 -5.70 -10.82
C CYS A 231 7.15 -5.99 -11.50
N ILE A 232 7.17 -5.92 -12.83
CA ILE A 232 8.40 -5.91 -13.64
C ILE A 232 8.72 -4.46 -13.97
N LEU A 233 9.93 -4.04 -13.64
CA LEU A 233 10.43 -2.71 -13.92
C LEU A 233 11.52 -2.77 -14.97
N ALA A 234 11.57 -1.77 -15.84
CA ALA A 234 12.52 -1.69 -16.93
C ALA A 234 13.09 -0.28 -17.11
N SER A 235 14.31 -0.19 -17.65
CA SER A 235 14.91 1.05 -18.14
C SER A 235 14.26 1.49 -19.46
N GLU A 236 14.48 2.75 -19.86
CA GLU A 236 14.05 3.25 -21.17
C GLU A 236 14.67 2.44 -22.32
N ALA A 237 15.95 2.09 -22.21
CA ALA A 237 16.64 1.28 -23.21
C ALA A 237 16.02 -0.11 -23.35
N PHE A 238 15.67 -0.75 -22.23
CA PHE A 238 15.01 -2.05 -22.24
C PHE A 238 13.62 -1.97 -22.86
N VAL A 239 12.84 -0.93 -22.53
CA VAL A 239 11.51 -0.69 -23.11
C VAL A 239 11.60 -0.61 -24.63
N HIS A 240 12.54 0.16 -25.18
CA HIS A 240 12.74 0.28 -26.63
C HIS A 240 13.24 -1.01 -27.28
N ALA A 241 14.18 -1.71 -26.63
CA ALA A 241 14.73 -2.96 -27.15
C ALA A 241 13.68 -4.08 -27.27
N HIS A 242 12.64 -4.04 -26.43
CA HIS A 242 11.58 -5.04 -26.38
C HIS A 242 10.23 -4.56 -26.94
N GLY A 243 10.14 -3.33 -27.44
CA GLY A 243 8.91 -2.77 -28.02
C GLY A 243 7.76 -2.62 -27.02
N LEU A 244 8.06 -2.22 -25.78
CA LEU A 244 7.11 -2.17 -24.66
C LEU A 244 6.47 -0.79 -24.45
N GLU A 245 6.66 0.16 -25.37
CA GLU A 245 6.24 1.57 -25.20
C GLU A 245 4.73 1.71 -24.93
N ASN A 246 3.91 0.86 -25.54
CA ASN A 246 2.45 0.92 -25.42
C ASN A 246 1.92 0.55 -24.02
N GLN A 247 2.73 -0.11 -23.19
CA GLN A 247 2.35 -0.53 -21.84
C GLN A 247 3.25 0.03 -20.74
N ALA A 248 4.36 0.66 -21.08
CA ALA A 248 5.30 1.21 -20.12
C ALA A 248 4.67 2.38 -19.34
N ILE A 249 4.54 2.24 -18.02
CA ILE A 249 4.07 3.29 -17.11
C ILE A 249 5.26 3.84 -16.35
N GLU A 250 5.64 5.10 -16.60
CA GLU A 250 6.80 5.72 -15.96
C GLU A 250 6.57 5.99 -14.46
N ILE A 251 7.55 5.62 -13.65
CA ILE A 251 7.67 6.09 -12.27
C ILE A 251 8.38 7.45 -12.32
N VAL A 252 7.63 8.54 -12.36
CA VAL A 252 8.20 9.89 -12.47
C VAL A 252 8.93 10.34 -11.21
N ALA A 253 8.48 9.91 -10.03
CA ALA A 253 9.13 10.18 -8.74
C ALA A 253 8.81 9.08 -7.72
N GLN A 254 9.66 8.93 -6.71
CA GLN A 254 9.44 7.98 -5.61
C GLN A 254 10.15 8.44 -4.33
N GLY A 255 9.60 8.07 -3.18
CA GLY A 255 10.15 8.42 -1.89
C GLY A 255 9.94 7.31 -0.86
N LEU A 256 10.90 7.18 0.05
CA LEU A 256 10.81 6.33 1.23
C LEU A 256 11.29 7.15 2.42
N GLN A 257 10.42 7.35 3.40
CA GLN A 257 10.71 8.13 4.61
C GLN A 257 10.30 7.36 5.86
N THR A 258 10.93 7.72 6.97
CA THR A 258 10.70 7.12 8.29
C THR A 258 10.23 8.17 9.29
N ASP A 259 9.89 7.70 10.49
CA ASP A 259 9.43 8.53 11.59
C ASP A 259 10.42 9.63 11.99
N THR A 260 9.87 10.69 12.56
CA THR A 260 10.59 11.76 13.27
C THR A 260 10.15 11.75 14.75
N PRO A 261 10.79 12.55 15.64
CA PRO A 261 10.42 12.54 17.06
C PRO A 261 8.95 12.83 17.37
N ASP A 262 8.24 13.55 16.49
CA ASP A 262 6.80 13.85 16.56
C ASP A 262 5.92 12.59 16.66
N ALA A 263 6.27 11.50 15.99
CA ALA A 263 5.54 10.23 16.02
C ALA A 263 5.58 9.55 17.40
N PHE A 264 6.57 9.88 18.23
CA PHE A 264 6.80 9.23 19.51
C PHE A 264 6.43 10.09 20.72
N ALA A 265 6.12 11.38 20.51
CA ALA A 265 5.77 12.30 21.59
C ALA A 265 4.41 11.98 22.23
N GLY A 266 3.46 11.44 21.45
CA GLY A 266 2.08 11.18 21.90
C GLY A 266 1.21 12.43 21.96
N ASP A 267 1.73 13.60 21.59
CA ASP A 267 1.00 14.86 21.57
C ASP A 267 -0.01 14.96 20.42
N ASP A 268 0.20 14.19 19.34
CA ASP A 268 -0.67 14.14 18.17
C ASP A 268 -0.80 12.70 17.64
N ALA A 269 -1.97 12.09 17.83
CA ALA A 269 -2.29 10.74 17.41
C ALA A 269 -2.27 10.57 15.88
N MET A 270 -2.48 11.63 15.10
CA MET A 270 -2.31 11.57 13.63
C MET A 270 -0.83 11.36 13.27
N ASN A 271 0.10 11.99 13.99
CA ASN A 271 1.53 11.78 13.77
C ASN A 271 2.01 10.40 14.27
N VAL A 272 1.42 9.86 15.34
CA VAL A 272 1.68 8.49 15.80
C VAL A 272 1.39 7.45 14.71
N VAL A 273 0.39 7.70 13.86
CA VAL A 273 0.05 6.83 12.72
C VAL A 273 0.69 7.26 11.39
N GLY A 274 1.62 8.23 11.43
CA GLY A 274 2.44 8.59 10.27
C GLY A 274 1.88 9.69 9.36
N TYR A 275 0.97 10.56 9.84
CA TYR A 275 0.52 11.73 9.08
C TYR A 275 1.68 12.60 8.61
N GLY A 276 2.54 13.06 9.54
CA GLY A 276 3.70 13.89 9.23
C GLY A 276 4.70 13.20 8.29
N MET A 277 4.92 11.90 8.47
CA MET A 277 5.78 11.09 7.58
C MET A 277 5.21 11.03 6.16
N SER A 278 3.92 10.74 6.02
CA SER A 278 3.24 10.67 4.73
C SER A 278 3.25 12.03 4.02
N LYS A 279 3.03 13.11 4.77
CA LYS A 279 3.07 14.47 4.24
C LYS A 279 4.44 14.84 3.68
N ARG A 280 5.50 14.65 4.48
CA ARG A 280 6.88 14.97 4.05
C ARG A 280 7.30 14.13 2.84
N CYS A 281 6.90 12.85 2.80
CA CYS A 281 7.17 11.97 1.67
C CYS A 281 6.44 12.47 0.41
N ALA A 282 5.15 12.78 0.52
CA ALA A 282 4.37 13.34 -0.60
C ALA A 282 4.96 14.67 -1.09
N ASP A 283 5.28 15.60 -0.20
CA ASP A 283 5.93 16.87 -0.55
C ASP A 283 7.23 16.65 -1.34
N THR A 284 8.06 15.70 -0.89
CA THR A 284 9.32 15.33 -1.55
C THR A 284 9.06 14.76 -2.95
N VAL A 285 8.11 13.85 -3.10
CA VAL A 285 7.81 13.17 -4.36
C VAL A 285 7.19 14.13 -5.38
N PHE A 286 6.26 14.99 -4.98
CA PHE A 286 5.69 16.00 -5.89
C PHE A 286 6.73 17.04 -6.32
N ALA A 287 7.63 17.45 -5.41
CA ALA A 287 8.73 18.33 -5.76
C ALA A 287 9.70 17.68 -6.76
N GLN A 288 10.02 16.39 -6.58
CA GLN A 288 10.83 15.63 -7.53
C GLN A 288 10.15 15.46 -8.90
N ALA A 289 8.84 15.21 -8.91
CA ALA A 289 8.06 15.05 -10.14
C ALA A 289 7.90 16.37 -10.92
N GLY A 290 8.00 17.51 -10.24
CA GLY A 290 7.69 18.82 -10.82
C GLY A 290 6.21 18.96 -11.21
N ALA A 291 5.33 18.20 -10.55
CA ALA A 291 3.91 18.11 -10.86
C ALA A 291 3.05 18.72 -9.75
N SER A 292 1.86 19.20 -10.12
CA SER A 292 0.84 19.62 -9.19
C SER A 292 -0.01 18.43 -8.71
N ARG A 293 -0.49 18.52 -7.47
CA ARG A 293 -1.47 17.58 -6.91
C ARG A 293 -2.81 17.63 -7.63
N ASP A 294 -3.11 18.73 -8.32
CA ASP A 294 -4.33 18.87 -9.13
C ASP A 294 -4.25 18.09 -10.45
N GLU A 295 -3.08 17.62 -10.85
CA GLU A 295 -2.89 16.79 -12.06
C GLU A 295 -3.14 15.29 -11.78
N VAL A 296 -3.34 14.91 -10.52
CA VAL A 296 -3.61 13.52 -10.14
C VAL A 296 -5.08 13.21 -10.35
N GLY A 297 -5.38 12.24 -11.23
CA GLY A 297 -6.75 11.75 -11.44
C GLY A 297 -7.14 10.54 -10.59
N VAL A 298 -6.17 9.69 -10.24
CA VAL A 298 -6.38 8.42 -9.54
C VAL A 298 -5.35 8.23 -8.43
N VAL A 299 -5.79 7.70 -7.30
CA VAL A 299 -4.96 7.47 -6.12
C VAL A 299 -5.22 6.08 -5.58
N GLU A 300 -4.18 5.29 -5.32
CA GLU A 300 -4.23 4.18 -4.38
C GLU A 300 -3.46 4.61 -3.13
N LEU A 301 -4.11 4.58 -1.98
CA LEU A 301 -3.53 4.96 -0.69
C LEU A 301 -3.72 3.85 0.35
N HIS A 302 -3.10 4.02 1.53
CA HIS A 302 -3.05 2.98 2.55
C HIS A 302 -4.24 3.02 3.52
N ASP A 303 -5.42 2.62 3.06
CA ASP A 303 -6.67 2.54 3.85
C ASP A 303 -6.73 1.28 4.73
N CYS A 304 -5.69 1.00 5.53
CA CYS A 304 -5.75 -0.13 6.48
C CYS A 304 -6.97 -0.04 7.43
N PHE A 305 -7.42 1.21 7.67
CA PHE A 305 -8.68 1.58 8.29
C PHE A 305 -9.20 2.87 7.63
N ALA A 306 -10.52 3.08 7.58
CA ALA A 306 -11.13 4.32 7.07
C ALA A 306 -10.56 5.59 7.74
N ALA A 307 -10.20 5.47 9.02
CA ALA A 307 -9.53 6.52 9.78
C ALA A 307 -8.19 6.95 9.15
N ASN A 308 -7.40 6.00 8.63
CA ASN A 308 -6.13 6.34 7.99
C ASN A 308 -6.34 7.01 6.63
N GLU A 309 -7.33 6.57 5.86
CA GLU A 309 -7.69 7.22 4.60
C GLU A 309 -8.12 8.68 4.81
N LEU A 310 -8.94 8.96 5.84
CA LEU A 310 -9.35 10.31 6.21
C LEU A 310 -8.15 11.26 6.43
N VAL A 311 -7.19 10.87 7.27
CA VAL A 311 -6.03 11.74 7.57
C VAL A 311 -5.04 11.80 6.42
N THR A 312 -5.00 10.75 5.59
CA THR A 312 -4.09 10.67 4.44
C THR A 312 -4.48 11.64 3.32
N TYR A 313 -5.77 12.00 3.16
CA TYR A 313 -6.17 13.03 2.18
C TYR A 313 -5.40 14.35 2.37
N GLY A 314 -5.34 14.83 3.62
CA GLY A 314 -4.59 16.03 3.97
C GLY A 314 -3.08 15.84 3.86
N ALA A 315 -2.57 14.66 4.25
CA ALA A 315 -1.14 14.37 4.17
C ALA A 315 -0.65 14.39 2.71
N LEU A 316 -1.42 13.81 1.79
CA LEU A 316 -1.11 13.82 0.36
C LEU A 316 -1.37 15.18 -0.29
N GLY A 317 -2.06 16.09 0.40
CA GLY A 317 -2.44 17.42 -0.11
C GLY A 317 -3.55 17.39 -1.15
N LEU A 318 -4.42 16.37 -1.13
CA LEU A 318 -5.59 16.30 -2.02
C LEU A 318 -6.65 17.34 -1.65
N CYS A 319 -6.69 17.69 -0.36
CA CYS A 319 -7.47 18.78 0.21
C CYS A 319 -6.73 19.38 1.42
N PRO A 320 -7.13 20.57 1.91
CA PRO A 320 -6.72 21.03 3.24
C PRO A 320 -7.08 20.00 4.31
N LEU A 321 -6.23 19.84 5.33
CA LEU A 321 -6.43 18.83 6.38
C LEU A 321 -7.79 19.02 7.08
N GLU A 322 -8.11 20.25 7.44
CA GLU A 322 -9.35 20.65 8.10
C GLU A 322 -10.63 20.34 7.30
N ASP A 323 -10.49 20.12 5.99
CA ASP A 323 -11.59 19.86 5.07
C ASP A 323 -11.67 18.39 4.62
N ALA A 324 -10.79 17.51 5.11
CA ALA A 324 -10.75 16.10 4.71
C ALA A 324 -12.08 15.36 4.95
N TRP A 325 -12.82 15.68 6.01
CA TRP A 325 -14.16 15.12 6.22
C TRP A 325 -15.16 15.64 5.17
N LYS A 326 -15.13 16.95 4.85
CA LYS A 326 -16.01 17.54 3.82
C LYS A 326 -15.70 16.99 2.44
N PHE A 327 -14.43 16.74 2.15
CA PHE A 327 -13.95 16.12 0.92
C PHE A 327 -14.59 14.74 0.71
N ALA A 328 -14.60 13.89 1.75
CA ALA A 328 -15.32 12.62 1.71
C ALA A 328 -16.86 12.82 1.61
N GLU A 329 -17.42 13.79 2.34
CA GLU A 329 -18.87 14.04 2.31
C GLU A 329 -19.40 14.50 0.95
N ARG A 330 -18.62 15.31 0.21
CA ARG A 330 -18.97 15.76 -1.14
C ARG A 330 -18.79 14.67 -2.20
N GLY A 331 -18.14 13.56 -1.87
CA GLY A 331 -17.79 12.52 -2.85
C GLY A 331 -16.64 12.94 -3.77
N ASP A 332 -15.77 13.84 -3.33
CA ASP A 332 -14.60 14.25 -4.11
C ASP A 332 -13.54 13.13 -4.23
N ASN A 333 -13.74 12.00 -3.56
CA ASN A 333 -12.87 10.82 -3.47
C ASN A 333 -13.37 9.58 -4.24
N THR A 334 -14.38 9.72 -5.09
CA THR A 334 -14.97 8.61 -5.86
C THR A 334 -15.16 8.98 -7.34
N TYR A 335 -15.66 8.04 -8.14
CA TYR A 335 -15.99 8.28 -9.54
C TYR A 335 -16.96 9.46 -9.70
N GLY A 336 -16.60 10.42 -10.55
CA GLY A 336 -17.32 11.68 -10.74
C GLY A 336 -16.91 12.80 -9.77
N GLY A 337 -16.08 12.49 -8.77
CA GLY A 337 -15.43 13.47 -7.90
C GLY A 337 -14.12 14.02 -8.48
N LYS A 338 -13.37 14.76 -7.64
CA LYS A 338 -12.08 15.34 -8.03
C LYS A 338 -10.99 14.28 -8.21
N TYR A 339 -10.94 13.30 -7.31
CA TYR A 339 -9.98 12.19 -7.34
C TYR A 339 -10.71 10.85 -7.26
N VAL A 340 -10.30 9.87 -8.06
CA VAL A 340 -10.74 8.48 -7.84
C VAL A 340 -9.79 7.83 -6.84
N VAL A 341 -10.19 7.77 -5.57
CA VAL A 341 -9.39 7.17 -4.49
C VAL A 341 -9.77 5.70 -4.32
N ASN A 342 -8.76 4.84 -4.33
CA ASN A 342 -8.85 3.40 -4.16
C ASN A 342 -9.84 2.76 -5.13
N PRO A 343 -9.68 2.90 -6.46
CA PRO A 343 -10.55 2.23 -7.44
C PRO A 343 -10.52 0.70 -7.30
N SER A 344 -9.47 0.13 -6.69
CA SER A 344 -9.42 -1.30 -6.38
C SER A 344 -10.35 -1.73 -5.24
N GLY A 345 -10.97 -0.79 -4.54
CA GLY A 345 -11.68 -1.01 -3.29
C GLY A 345 -10.81 -0.94 -2.04
N GLY A 346 -9.52 -0.60 -2.20
CA GLY A 346 -8.62 -0.34 -1.09
C GLY A 346 -8.39 -1.56 -0.20
N LEU A 347 -7.54 -1.44 0.81
CA LEU A 347 -7.23 -2.49 1.77
C LEU A 347 -8.49 -2.94 2.54
N GLU A 348 -9.46 -2.05 2.77
CA GLU A 348 -10.70 -2.38 3.50
C GLU A 348 -11.51 -3.49 2.83
N ALA A 349 -11.56 -3.51 1.49
CA ALA A 349 -12.30 -4.51 0.73
C ALA A 349 -11.39 -5.51 0.02
N LYS A 350 -10.34 -5.03 -0.66
CA LYS A 350 -9.36 -5.85 -1.41
C LYS A 350 -8.68 -6.86 -0.50
N GLY A 351 -8.39 -6.45 0.73
CA GLY A 351 -7.59 -7.21 1.68
C GLY A 351 -6.17 -6.70 1.79
N HIS A 352 -5.49 -7.12 2.86
CA HIS A 352 -4.21 -6.54 3.26
C HIS A 352 -3.12 -7.60 3.55
N PRO A 353 -2.66 -8.37 2.54
CA PRO A 353 -1.42 -9.14 2.65
C PRO A 353 -0.24 -8.15 2.69
N LEU A 354 0.47 -8.10 3.82
CA LEU A 354 1.44 -7.03 4.12
C LEU A 354 2.52 -6.89 3.04
N GLY A 355 3.20 -7.99 2.69
CA GLY A 355 4.20 -8.03 1.63
C GLY A 355 3.67 -7.63 0.25
N ALA A 356 2.43 -7.96 -0.08
CA ALA A 356 1.87 -7.76 -1.42
C ALA A 356 1.11 -6.44 -1.62
N THR A 357 0.72 -5.76 -0.55
CA THR A 357 -0.18 -4.60 -0.62
C THR A 357 0.37 -3.47 -1.50
N GLY A 358 1.62 -3.06 -1.25
CA GLY A 358 2.24 -1.97 -2.02
C GLY A 358 2.32 -2.29 -3.50
N LEU A 359 2.69 -3.52 -3.87
CA LEU A 359 2.77 -3.94 -5.27
C LEU A 359 1.37 -4.09 -5.89
N GLY A 360 0.38 -4.56 -5.12
CA GLY A 360 -1.01 -4.58 -5.54
C GLY A 360 -1.53 -3.19 -5.89
N MET A 361 -1.20 -2.16 -5.10
CA MET A 361 -1.56 -0.77 -5.41
C MET A 361 -0.96 -0.32 -6.75
N HIS A 362 0.34 -0.59 -6.98
CA HIS A 362 1.00 -0.24 -8.25
C HIS A 362 0.44 -1.00 -9.44
N PHE A 363 0.11 -2.29 -9.28
CA PHE A 363 -0.60 -3.08 -10.28
C PHE A 363 -1.92 -2.40 -10.69
N TYR A 364 -2.75 -1.98 -9.72
CA TYR A 364 -4.01 -1.30 -10.03
C TYR A 364 -3.82 0.04 -10.73
N ILE A 365 -2.87 0.86 -10.27
CA ILE A 365 -2.56 2.14 -10.92
C ILE A 365 -2.08 1.91 -12.36
N ALA A 366 -1.18 0.96 -12.59
CA ALA A 366 -0.71 0.64 -13.93
C ALA A 366 -1.85 0.17 -14.84
N MET A 367 -2.75 -0.68 -14.36
CA MET A 367 -3.94 -1.12 -15.12
C MET A 367 -4.86 0.05 -15.46
N GLN A 368 -5.15 0.93 -14.49
CA GLN A 368 -5.98 2.12 -14.72
C GLN A 368 -5.36 3.05 -15.78
N LEU A 369 -4.06 3.34 -15.68
CA LEU A 369 -3.37 4.23 -16.63
C LEU A 369 -3.25 3.64 -18.03
N ARG A 370 -3.23 2.30 -18.16
CA ARG A 370 -3.29 1.59 -19.45
C ARG A 370 -4.70 1.50 -20.04
N ASN A 371 -5.72 2.05 -19.37
CA ASN A 371 -7.15 1.84 -19.67
C ASN A 371 -7.56 0.36 -19.69
N CYS A 372 -6.84 -0.50 -18.97
CA CYS A 372 -7.21 -1.88 -18.75
C CYS A 372 -8.08 -1.95 -17.50
N THR A 373 -9.39 -2.19 -17.67
CA THR A 373 -10.21 -2.55 -16.52
C THR A 373 -9.92 -4.02 -16.19
N PRO A 374 -9.50 -4.36 -14.96
CA PRO A 374 -9.49 -5.76 -14.55
C PRO A 374 -10.94 -6.24 -14.53
N LEU A 375 -11.30 -7.08 -15.51
CA LEU A 375 -12.64 -7.65 -15.70
C LEU A 375 -13.10 -8.50 -14.52
#